data_AF-A0A165KF60-F1
#
_entry.id   AF-A0A165KF60-F1
#
_cell.length_a   1.000
_cell.length_b   1.000
_cell.length_c   1.000
_cell.angle_alpha   90.00
_cell.angle_beta   90.00
_cell.angle_gamma   90.00
#
_symmetry.space_group_name_H-M   'P 1'
#
loop_
_entity.id
_entity.type
_entity.pdbx_description
1 polymer ?
#
loop_
_entity_poly.entity_id
_entity_poly.type
_entity_poly.pdbx_seq_one_letter_code
_entity_poly.pdbx_strand_id
1 'polypeptide(L)'
;MLEEVLPAIRAGLHRLTLASIRVPRDLALELFAHLDQPAPRLYRLALSLKLPADEAPVDLPHDLFRDSCPRLHSLLLKNIVLPPSPIPILAGVDIAVYQHTFPRVVTFPVAFFLKAAPLRIVELMAGDFILPEDLWSATVQDALRQLESISLTYSDDQSNIVSVLPLQDIPEVILAPPKIPAGRLVMAHLDGPLRLDITSNERGTADTIVAYAPADTSSTKQRRSFLDVQADFFDKRPDINPAPFYFDTAYTDRITSLTVSSSRWRIVTKHAPRLPRCTSLTLELDDAKYLRLRPRKTPPAFPLLGILTLRLANAEISCAGWRNLALHVGELPDSCRLVFETVSLDFFDDDWLDTFHEVDVR
;
A
#
# COMPACT_ATOMS: atom_id res chain seq x y z
N MET A 1 5.96 -0.02 38.17
CA MET A 1 6.66 0.42 36.93
C MET A 1 5.77 1.30 36.07
N LEU A 2 4.58 0.87 35.63
CA LEU A 2 3.65 1.76 34.89
C LEU A 2 3.13 2.95 35.73
N GLU A 3 2.86 2.72 37.02
CA GLU A 3 2.48 3.77 37.99
C GLU A 3 3.52 4.89 38.12
N GLU A 4 4.80 4.64 37.84
CA GLU A 4 5.87 5.65 37.88
C GLU A 4 6.07 6.32 36.51
N VAL A 5 5.75 5.62 35.42
CA VAL A 5 5.96 6.10 34.05
C VAL A 5 4.85 7.05 33.60
N LEU A 6 3.58 6.79 33.92
CA LEU A 6 2.47 7.66 33.51
C LEU A 6 2.57 9.09 34.08
N PRO A 7 2.93 9.30 35.37
CA PRO A 7 3.18 10.64 35.90
C PRO A 7 4.35 11.35 35.20
N ALA A 8 5.42 10.62 34.84
CA ALA A 8 6.55 11.18 34.12
C ALA A 8 6.16 11.61 32.69
N ILE A 9 5.35 10.81 31.99
CA ILE A 9 4.77 11.18 30.69
C ILE A 9 3.96 12.47 30.86
N ARG A 10 3.02 12.51 31.81
CA ARG A 10 2.18 13.68 32.09
C ARG A 10 3.00 14.95 32.31
N ALA A 11 4.04 14.87 33.15
CA ALA A 11 4.93 16.00 33.42
C ALA A 11 5.74 16.44 32.18
N GLY A 12 6.06 15.50 31.29
CA GLY A 12 6.86 15.72 30.08
C GLY A 12 6.08 16.11 28.82
N LEU A 13 4.75 16.02 28.79
CA LEU A 13 3.91 16.19 27.58
C LEU A 13 4.22 17.46 26.78
N HIS A 14 4.47 18.58 27.47
CA HIS A 14 4.78 19.86 26.83
C HIS A 14 6.09 19.88 26.03
N ARG A 15 6.98 18.90 26.23
CA ARG A 15 8.27 18.77 25.54
C ARG A 15 8.26 17.72 24.45
N LEU A 16 7.32 16.78 24.49
CA LEU A 16 7.28 15.66 23.56
C LEU A 16 6.97 16.15 22.14
N THR A 17 7.76 15.69 21.18
CA THR A 17 7.50 15.87 19.75
C THR A 17 6.91 14.61 19.13
N LEU A 18 7.29 13.44 19.63
CA LEU A 18 6.81 12.15 19.19
C LEU A 18 6.45 11.32 20.42
N ALA A 19 5.27 10.72 20.41
CA ALA A 19 4.84 9.79 21.47
C ALA A 19 4.30 8.51 20.83
N SER A 20 4.79 7.36 21.29
CA SER A 20 4.28 6.03 20.92
C SER A 20 4.04 5.25 22.20
N ILE A 21 2.77 5.16 22.60
CA ILE A 21 2.36 4.56 23.86
C ILE A 21 1.56 3.29 23.55
N ARG A 22 2.03 2.16 24.09
CA ARG A 22 1.34 0.88 24.00
C ARG A 22 1.10 0.34 25.39
N VAL A 23 -0.17 0.16 25.77
CA VAL A 23 -0.57 -0.33 27.08
C VAL A 23 -1.60 -1.47 26.97
N PRO A 24 -1.69 -2.35 27.97
CA PRO A 24 -2.86 -3.19 28.21
C PRO A 24 -4.17 -2.39 28.26
N ARG A 25 -5.31 -3.01 27.90
CA ARG A 25 -6.62 -2.34 27.88
C ARG A 25 -7.05 -1.80 29.24
N ASP A 26 -6.82 -2.57 30.30
CA ASP A 26 -7.15 -2.25 31.69
C ASP A 26 -6.51 -0.94 32.16
N LEU A 27 -5.38 -0.54 31.56
CA LEU A 27 -4.68 0.72 31.85
C LEU A 27 -5.10 1.88 30.93
N ALA A 28 -6.04 1.68 30.00
CA ALA A 28 -6.42 2.71 29.03
C ALA A 28 -6.99 3.96 29.70
N LEU A 29 -7.91 3.80 30.65
CA LEU A 29 -8.53 4.93 31.37
C LEU A 29 -7.50 5.67 32.22
N GLU A 30 -6.60 4.95 32.88
CA GLU A 30 -5.51 5.56 33.64
C GLU A 30 -4.55 6.33 32.74
N LEU A 31 -4.16 5.75 31.60
CA LEU A 31 -3.36 6.44 30.58
C LEU A 31 -4.03 7.74 30.15
N PHE A 32 -5.32 7.69 29.77
CA PHE A 32 -6.05 8.86 29.32
C PHE A 32 -6.14 9.95 30.39
N ALA A 33 -6.33 9.58 31.67
CA ALA A 33 -6.30 10.54 32.78
C ALA A 33 -4.92 11.24 32.94
N HIS A 34 -3.84 10.61 32.48
CA HIS A 34 -2.49 11.20 32.47
C HIS A 34 -2.16 11.97 31.18
N LEU A 35 -3.00 11.87 30.15
CA LEU A 35 -2.91 12.67 28.92
C LEU A 35 -3.80 13.92 29.02
N ASP A 36 -3.93 14.49 30.22
CA ASP A 36 -4.79 15.63 30.55
C ASP A 36 -4.05 16.99 30.58
N GLN A 37 -2.79 17.05 30.13
CA GLN A 37 -2.02 18.30 30.01
C GLN A 37 -1.85 18.68 28.54
N PRO A 38 -1.76 19.98 28.22
CA PRO A 38 -1.45 20.43 26.87
C PRO A 38 -0.17 19.79 26.31
N ALA A 39 -0.20 19.42 25.04
CA ALA A 39 0.93 18.84 24.31
C ALA A 39 1.32 19.75 23.10
N PRO A 40 1.73 21.01 23.34
CA PRO A 40 1.93 22.02 22.28
C PRO A 40 3.00 21.69 21.23
N ARG A 41 3.91 20.76 21.53
CA ARG A 41 5.02 20.36 20.63
C ARG A 41 4.78 19.02 19.94
N LEU A 42 3.74 18.31 20.32
CA LEU A 42 3.51 16.94 19.85
C LEU A 42 3.12 16.97 18.38
N TYR A 43 3.96 16.33 17.57
CA TYR A 43 3.83 16.23 16.12
C TYR A 43 3.24 14.90 15.67
N ARG A 44 3.62 13.82 16.36
CA ARG A 44 3.12 12.46 16.09
C ARG A 44 2.69 11.78 17.38
N LEU A 45 1.52 11.18 17.34
CA LEU A 45 0.97 10.38 18.42
C LEU A 45 0.60 8.99 17.90
N ALA A 46 1.11 7.95 18.52
CA ALA A 46 0.66 6.58 18.32
C ALA A 46 0.16 6.04 19.66
N LEU A 47 -1.12 5.71 19.74
CA LEU A 47 -1.76 5.06 20.88
C LEU A 47 -2.21 3.66 20.48
N SER A 48 -1.78 2.65 21.24
CA SER A 48 -2.10 1.26 20.97
C SER A 48 -2.54 0.54 22.23
N LEU A 49 -3.76 0.02 22.22
CA LEU A 49 -4.24 -0.86 23.28
C LEU A 49 -4.00 -2.33 22.89
N LYS A 50 -3.41 -3.10 23.80
CA LYS A 50 -3.41 -4.56 23.71
C LYS A 50 -4.78 -5.05 24.17
N LEU A 51 -5.62 -5.43 23.21
CA LEU A 51 -6.93 -6.03 23.46
C LEU A 51 -6.83 -7.56 23.32
N PRO A 52 -7.35 -8.32 24.30
CA PRO A 52 -7.87 -9.68 24.07
C PRO A 52 -8.95 -9.69 22.97
N ALA A 53 -9.20 -10.86 22.37
CA ALA A 53 -10.08 -10.99 21.21
C ALA A 53 -11.56 -10.63 21.52
N ASP A 54 -12.00 -10.86 22.75
CA ASP A 54 -13.37 -10.76 23.25
C ASP A 54 -13.69 -9.41 23.90
N GLU A 55 -12.70 -8.60 24.23
CA GLU A 55 -12.93 -7.32 24.92
C GLU A 55 -13.33 -6.20 23.96
N ALA A 56 -14.26 -5.34 24.37
CA ALA A 56 -14.65 -4.15 23.60
C ALA A 56 -13.49 -3.14 23.52
N PRO A 57 -13.35 -2.38 22.42
CA PRO A 57 -12.37 -1.32 22.35
C PRO A 57 -12.73 -0.19 23.33
N VAL A 58 -11.79 0.72 23.57
CA VAL A 58 -12.00 1.85 24.47
C VAL A 58 -12.16 3.12 23.64
N ASP A 59 -13.14 3.95 24.01
CA ASP A 59 -13.36 5.24 23.35
C ASP A 59 -12.22 6.21 23.66
N LEU A 60 -11.82 6.98 22.66
CA LEU A 60 -10.90 8.11 22.85
C LEU A 60 -11.65 9.23 23.58
N PRO A 61 -11.12 9.75 24.71
CA PRO A 61 -11.71 10.92 25.36
C PRO A 61 -11.72 12.13 24.44
N HIS A 62 -12.79 12.92 24.53
CA HIS A 62 -12.94 14.15 23.74
C HIS A 62 -11.89 15.22 24.06
N ASP A 63 -11.49 15.30 25.33
CA ASP A 63 -10.68 16.36 25.92
C ASP A 63 -9.19 15.98 26.05
N LEU A 64 -8.72 15.05 25.21
CA LEU A 64 -7.32 14.63 25.22
C LEU A 64 -6.40 15.86 25.10
N PHE A 65 -5.41 15.97 25.98
CA PHE A 65 -4.50 17.13 26.10
C PHE A 65 -5.19 18.48 26.37
N ARG A 66 -6.38 18.47 26.99
CA ARG A 66 -7.22 19.68 27.18
C ARG A 66 -7.42 20.42 25.86
N ASP A 67 -7.68 19.67 24.79
CA ASP A 67 -7.93 20.19 23.45
C ASP A 67 -6.75 20.94 22.81
N SER A 68 -5.57 20.92 23.44
CA SER A 68 -4.41 21.72 23.03
C SER A 68 -3.26 20.84 22.50
N CYS A 69 -3.35 20.49 21.22
CA CYS A 69 -2.31 19.78 20.47
C CYS A 69 -2.09 20.39 19.07
N PRO A 70 -1.75 21.69 18.96
CA PRO A 70 -1.78 22.45 17.70
C PRO A 70 -0.79 21.98 16.63
N ARG A 71 0.21 21.17 16.97
CA ARG A 71 1.23 20.68 16.04
C ARG A 71 1.02 19.23 15.62
N LEU A 72 -0.07 18.60 16.03
CA LEU A 72 -0.31 17.19 15.73
C LEU A 72 -0.67 17.02 14.26
N HIS A 73 0.21 16.33 13.52
CA HIS A 73 0.03 16.05 12.09
C HIS A 73 -0.25 14.56 11.84
N SER A 74 0.39 13.67 12.60
CA SER A 74 0.24 12.22 12.42
C SER A 74 -0.36 11.55 13.66
N LEU A 75 -1.48 10.84 13.46
CA LEU A 75 -2.15 10.08 14.49
C LEU A 75 -2.27 8.60 14.10
N LEU A 76 -1.82 7.71 14.99
CA LEU A 76 -2.12 6.28 14.92
C LEU A 76 -2.94 5.89 16.14
N LEU A 77 -4.11 5.33 15.90
CA LEU A 77 -4.98 4.73 16.90
C LEU A 77 -5.10 3.25 16.60
N LYS A 78 -4.65 2.42 17.54
CA LYS A 78 -4.84 0.98 17.48
C LYS A 78 -5.71 0.52 18.62
N ASN A 79 -6.82 -0.14 18.30
CA ASN A 79 -7.79 -0.69 19.25
C ASN A 79 -8.47 0.36 20.14
N ILE A 80 -8.62 1.57 19.59
CA ILE A 80 -9.26 2.72 20.23
C ILE A 80 -10.34 3.21 19.28
N VAL A 81 -11.53 3.50 19.78
CA VAL A 81 -12.65 4.00 18.97
C VAL A 81 -12.70 5.52 19.02
N LEU A 82 -12.94 6.14 17.88
CA LEU A 82 -13.21 7.57 17.84
C LEU A 82 -14.70 7.81 18.11
N PRO A 83 -15.04 8.74 19.02
CA PRO A 83 -16.41 9.22 19.13
C PRO A 83 -16.88 9.82 17.79
N PRO A 84 -18.20 9.81 17.52
CA PRO A 84 -18.75 10.31 16.26
C PRO A 84 -18.66 11.84 16.13
N SER A 85 -18.58 12.55 17.26
CA SER A 85 -18.46 14.02 17.30
C SER A 85 -17.04 14.50 16.98
N PRO A 86 -16.89 15.75 16.48
CA PRO A 86 -15.59 16.34 16.23
C PRO A 86 -14.70 16.35 17.49
N ILE A 87 -13.40 16.09 17.29
CA ILE A 87 -12.40 16.09 18.37
C ILE A 87 -11.39 17.20 18.08
N PRO A 88 -11.21 18.18 18.99
CA PRO A 88 -10.37 19.36 18.73
C PRO A 88 -8.92 19.03 18.35
N ILE A 89 -8.32 18.02 18.98
CA ILE A 89 -6.93 17.63 18.68
C ILE A 89 -6.72 17.09 17.26
N LEU A 90 -7.79 16.71 16.56
CA LEU A 90 -7.70 16.23 15.18
C LEU A 90 -7.55 17.37 14.17
N ALA A 91 -7.76 18.64 14.58
CA ALA A 91 -7.84 19.79 13.68
C ALA A 91 -6.63 19.96 12.77
N GLY A 92 -5.43 19.57 13.21
CA GLY A 92 -4.18 19.65 12.41
C GLY A 92 -3.73 18.33 11.77
N VAL A 93 -4.42 17.22 12.03
CA VAL A 93 -3.99 15.88 11.60
C VAL A 93 -4.18 15.72 10.10
N ASP A 94 -3.11 15.50 9.34
CA ASP A 94 -3.17 15.23 7.90
C ASP A 94 -2.90 13.76 7.56
N ILE A 95 -2.35 12.98 8.50
CA ILE A 95 -2.11 11.54 8.36
C ILE A 95 -2.76 10.79 9.52
N ALA A 96 -3.69 9.89 9.21
CA ALA A 96 -4.39 9.08 10.21
C ALA A 96 -4.25 7.58 9.91
N VAL A 97 -3.94 6.79 10.94
CA VAL A 97 -3.91 5.33 10.90
C VAL A 97 -4.86 4.81 11.97
N TYR A 98 -5.89 4.08 11.57
CA TYR A 98 -6.96 3.57 12.43
C TYR A 98 -7.05 2.06 12.29
N GLN A 99 -6.51 1.35 13.27
CA GLN A 99 -6.33 -0.10 13.22
C GLN A 99 -7.05 -0.80 14.36
N HIS A 100 -7.72 -1.89 14.06
CA HIS A 100 -8.35 -2.77 15.04
C HIS A 100 -7.89 -4.21 14.83
N THR A 101 -7.74 -4.94 15.94
CA THR A 101 -7.39 -6.35 15.90
C THR A 101 -8.47 -7.12 15.15
N PHE A 102 -8.05 -7.95 14.20
CA PHE A 102 -8.90 -8.85 13.44
C PHE A 102 -9.64 -9.87 14.34
N PRO A 103 -10.92 -10.23 14.09
CA PRO A 103 -11.86 -9.83 13.02
C PRO A 103 -12.87 -8.75 13.46
N ARG A 104 -12.45 -7.74 14.21
CA ARG A 104 -13.37 -6.81 14.86
C ARG A 104 -14.13 -5.92 13.87
N VAL A 105 -15.45 -5.85 14.02
CA VAL A 105 -16.30 -4.86 13.33
C VAL A 105 -16.34 -3.56 14.13
N VAL A 106 -16.13 -2.42 13.48
CA VAL A 106 -16.10 -1.09 14.13
C VAL A 106 -16.85 -0.04 13.33
N THR A 107 -17.33 1.02 13.96
CA THR A 107 -17.90 2.16 13.23
C THR A 107 -16.82 2.86 12.41
N PHE A 108 -17.17 3.26 11.19
CA PHE A 108 -16.31 4.07 10.33
C PHE A 108 -15.98 5.41 11.01
N PRO A 109 -14.70 5.83 11.07
CA PRO A 109 -14.26 6.96 11.89
C PRO A 109 -14.55 8.32 11.23
N VAL A 110 -15.82 8.70 11.13
CA VAL A 110 -16.26 9.97 10.51
C VAL A 110 -15.63 11.22 11.14
N ALA A 111 -15.29 11.17 12.43
CA ALA A 111 -14.65 12.27 13.14
C ALA A 111 -13.33 12.74 12.50
N PHE A 112 -12.62 11.89 11.77
CA PHE A 112 -11.43 12.31 11.01
C PHE A 112 -11.72 13.30 9.88
N PHE A 113 -12.96 13.30 9.38
CA PHE A 113 -13.42 14.05 8.22
C PHE A 113 -14.30 15.26 8.60
N LEU A 114 -14.70 15.38 9.87
CA LEU A 114 -15.51 16.49 10.40
C LEU A 114 -14.67 17.67 10.92
N LYS A 115 -13.48 17.90 10.35
CA LYS A 115 -12.51 18.92 10.81
C LYS A 115 -12.20 19.95 9.73
N ALA A 116 -11.59 21.06 10.14
CA ALA A 116 -11.31 22.19 9.24
C ALA A 116 -10.14 21.96 8.25
N ALA A 117 -9.03 21.36 8.70
CA ALA A 117 -7.91 21.05 7.82
C ALA A 117 -8.12 19.69 7.14
N PRO A 118 -7.81 19.55 5.84
CA PRO A 118 -8.05 18.32 5.13
C PRO A 118 -7.12 17.19 5.60
N LEU A 119 -7.70 16.00 5.78
CA LEU A 119 -6.93 14.78 5.89
C LEU A 119 -6.36 14.43 4.51
N ARG A 120 -5.09 14.07 4.43
CA ARG A 120 -4.42 13.73 3.16
C ARG A 120 -4.24 12.23 3.01
N ILE A 121 -3.87 11.53 4.08
CA ILE A 121 -3.60 10.10 4.07
C ILE A 121 -4.40 9.43 5.18
N VAL A 122 -5.11 8.36 4.83
CA VAL A 122 -5.82 7.53 5.80
C VAL A 122 -5.56 6.05 5.59
N GLU A 123 -5.22 5.34 6.66
CA GLU A 123 -5.15 3.88 6.69
C GLU A 123 -6.20 3.35 7.65
N LEU A 124 -7.09 2.50 7.16
CA LEU A 124 -8.18 1.89 7.90
C LEU A 124 -8.00 0.39 7.90
N MET A 125 -7.95 -0.22 9.09
CA MET A 125 -7.85 -1.66 9.27
C MET A 125 -8.86 -2.13 10.33
N ALA A 126 -9.75 -3.03 9.94
CA ALA A 126 -10.69 -3.71 10.83
C ALA A 126 -11.08 -5.08 10.23
N GLY A 127 -11.97 -5.82 10.89
CA GLY A 127 -12.66 -6.94 10.24
C GLY A 127 -13.70 -6.44 9.22
N ASP A 128 -14.50 -5.45 9.64
CA ASP A 128 -15.45 -4.71 8.79
C ASP A 128 -15.77 -3.33 9.40
N PHE A 129 -16.41 -2.45 8.62
CA PHE A 129 -16.81 -1.10 9.02
C PHE A 129 -18.32 -0.91 8.97
N ILE A 130 -18.93 -0.58 10.11
CA ILE A 130 -20.31 -0.10 10.16
C ILE A 130 -20.31 1.34 9.64
N LEU A 131 -21.08 1.59 8.58
CA LEU A 131 -21.17 2.90 7.93
C LEU A 131 -22.27 3.75 8.60
N PRO A 132 -21.93 4.80 9.35
CA PRO A 132 -22.91 5.66 10.01
C PRO A 132 -23.57 6.66 9.04
N GLU A 133 -24.72 7.22 9.42
CA GLU A 133 -25.49 8.19 8.60
C GLU A 133 -24.67 9.41 8.18
N ASP A 134 -23.83 9.91 9.09
CA ASP A 134 -22.97 11.07 8.85
C ASP A 134 -21.97 10.88 7.71
N LEU A 135 -21.67 9.63 7.32
CA LEU A 135 -20.81 9.33 6.18
C LEU A 135 -21.33 9.96 4.88
N TRP A 136 -22.66 10.04 4.73
CA TRP A 136 -23.31 10.60 3.54
C TRP A 136 -23.49 12.11 3.59
N SER A 137 -23.04 12.78 4.66
CA SER A 137 -23.04 14.23 4.72
C SER A 137 -22.10 14.85 3.67
N ALA A 138 -22.49 16.01 3.12
CA ALA A 138 -21.68 16.71 2.12
C ALA A 138 -20.26 17.00 2.63
N THR A 139 -20.14 17.42 3.90
CA THR A 139 -18.86 17.69 4.55
C THR A 139 -17.92 16.49 4.54
N VAL A 140 -18.40 15.31 4.93
CA VAL A 140 -17.57 14.09 4.96
C VAL A 140 -17.21 13.64 3.56
N GLN A 141 -18.15 13.70 2.62
CA GLN A 141 -17.92 13.34 1.21
C GLN A 141 -16.88 14.25 0.55
N ASP A 142 -16.97 15.56 0.78
CA ASP A 142 -16.01 16.53 0.24
C ASP A 142 -14.62 16.36 0.87
N ALA A 143 -14.54 16.01 2.16
CA ALA A 143 -13.27 15.69 2.81
C ALA A 143 -12.65 14.40 2.27
N LEU A 144 -13.46 13.36 2.00
CA LEU A 144 -12.98 12.11 1.40
C LEU A 144 -12.38 12.33 0.00
N ARG A 145 -12.99 13.19 -0.82
CA ARG A 145 -12.47 13.54 -2.17
C ARG A 145 -11.17 14.32 -2.15
N GLN A 146 -10.80 14.93 -1.02
CA GLN A 146 -9.55 15.67 -0.85
C GLN A 146 -8.38 14.78 -0.42
N LEU A 147 -8.63 13.50 -0.12
CA LEU A 147 -7.57 12.56 0.20
C LEU A 147 -6.60 12.41 -0.96
N GLU A 148 -5.31 12.32 -0.65
CA GLU A 148 -4.26 11.93 -1.59
C GLU A 148 -4.12 10.41 -1.64
N SER A 149 -4.32 9.73 -0.50
CA SER A 149 -4.15 8.29 -0.38
C SER A 149 -5.10 7.69 0.67
N ILE A 150 -5.68 6.53 0.33
CA ILE A 150 -6.46 5.70 1.24
C ILE A 150 -5.99 4.25 1.18
N SER A 151 -5.78 3.65 2.35
CA SER A 151 -5.47 2.23 2.51
C SER A 151 -6.56 1.53 3.31
N LEU A 152 -7.11 0.44 2.77
CA LEU A 152 -8.22 -0.31 3.35
C LEU A 152 -7.82 -1.76 3.59
N THR A 153 -7.92 -2.19 4.85
CA THR A 153 -7.75 -3.58 5.28
C THR A 153 -9.02 -4.08 5.97
N TYR A 154 -9.67 -5.09 5.38
CA TYR A 154 -10.90 -5.70 5.89
C TYR A 154 -11.02 -7.17 5.45
N SER A 155 -11.81 -7.98 6.15
CA SER A 155 -12.02 -9.39 5.79
C SER A 155 -13.33 -9.72 5.16
N ASP A 156 -14.39 -8.98 5.49
CA ASP A 156 -15.73 -9.39 5.11
C ASP A 156 -15.92 -9.23 3.60
N ASP A 157 -16.24 -10.33 2.92
CA ASP A 157 -16.56 -10.36 1.49
C ASP A 157 -17.85 -9.59 1.19
N GLN A 158 -18.67 -9.33 2.22
CA GLN A 158 -19.90 -8.52 2.13
C GLN A 158 -19.68 -7.05 2.48
N SER A 159 -18.45 -6.64 2.84
CA SER A 159 -18.18 -5.24 3.17
C SER A 159 -18.51 -4.34 1.97
N ASN A 160 -19.42 -3.40 2.18
CA ASN A 160 -19.83 -2.42 1.17
C ASN A 160 -18.95 -1.15 1.21
N ILE A 161 -17.90 -1.11 2.04
CA ILE A 161 -17.07 0.09 2.19
C ILE A 161 -16.48 0.57 0.85
N VAL A 162 -16.01 -0.36 0.01
CA VAL A 162 -15.42 -0.03 -1.29
C VAL A 162 -16.44 0.48 -2.30
N SER A 163 -17.71 0.06 -2.21
CA SER A 163 -18.77 0.54 -3.10
C SER A 163 -19.41 1.85 -2.64
N VAL A 164 -19.23 2.24 -1.38
CA VAL A 164 -19.82 3.45 -0.80
C VAL A 164 -18.86 4.65 -0.82
N LEU A 165 -17.57 4.43 -0.61
CA LEU A 165 -16.58 5.51 -0.59
C LEU A 165 -16.31 6.06 -2.02
N PRO A 166 -16.05 7.37 -2.18
CA PRO A 166 -15.75 8.00 -3.47
C PRO A 166 -14.31 7.71 -3.93
N LEU A 167 -13.93 6.43 -4.00
CA LEU A 167 -12.56 5.99 -4.27
C LEU A 167 -12.06 6.35 -5.68
N GLN A 168 -12.96 6.66 -6.61
CA GLN A 168 -12.61 7.14 -7.95
C GLN A 168 -11.91 8.50 -7.92
N ASP A 169 -12.27 9.36 -6.94
CA ASP A 169 -11.75 10.73 -6.83
C ASP A 169 -10.39 10.76 -6.10
N ILE A 170 -10.03 9.67 -5.41
CA ILE A 170 -8.80 9.59 -4.62
C ILE A 170 -7.63 9.13 -5.52
N PRO A 171 -6.50 9.87 -5.54
CA PRO A 171 -5.33 9.52 -6.35
C PRO A 171 -4.79 8.13 -6.03
N GLU A 172 -4.46 7.82 -4.78
CA GLU A 172 -3.93 6.52 -4.41
C GLU A 172 -4.92 5.71 -3.57
N VAL A 173 -5.23 4.49 -4.03
CA VAL A 173 -6.09 3.54 -3.30
C VAL A 173 -5.32 2.24 -3.11
N ILE A 174 -5.19 1.79 -1.87
CA ILE A 174 -4.49 0.57 -1.48
C ILE A 174 -5.49 -0.39 -0.83
N LEU A 175 -5.58 -1.63 -1.30
CA LEU A 175 -6.38 -2.69 -0.66
C LEU A 175 -5.48 -3.82 -0.15
N ALA A 176 -5.74 -4.30 1.06
CA ALA A 176 -4.94 -5.35 1.70
C ALA A 176 -5.75 -6.24 2.68
N PRO A 177 -5.89 -7.56 2.52
CA PRO A 177 -5.72 -8.26 1.26
C PRO A 177 -6.81 -7.83 0.25
N PRO A 178 -6.52 -7.86 -1.04
CA PRO A 178 -7.48 -7.52 -2.07
C PRO A 178 -8.56 -8.60 -2.18
N LYS A 179 -9.83 -8.20 -2.02
CA LYS A 179 -10.96 -9.05 -2.40
C LYS A 179 -11.26 -8.82 -3.88
N ILE A 180 -11.42 -9.90 -4.66
CA ILE A 180 -11.59 -9.81 -6.13
C ILE A 180 -12.73 -8.86 -6.54
N PRO A 181 -13.95 -8.92 -5.95
CA PRO A 181 -15.02 -7.99 -6.32
C PRO A 181 -14.66 -6.52 -6.06
N ALA A 182 -14.07 -6.23 -4.89
CA ALA A 182 -13.61 -4.90 -4.53
C ALA A 182 -12.48 -4.41 -5.44
N GLY A 183 -11.52 -5.29 -5.76
CA GLY A 183 -10.46 -5.00 -6.70
C GLY A 183 -11.00 -4.63 -8.08
N ARG A 184 -12.00 -5.37 -8.59
CA ARG A 184 -12.67 -5.07 -9.87
C ARG A 184 -13.36 -3.71 -9.85
N LEU A 185 -14.04 -3.36 -8.75
CA LEU A 185 -14.67 -2.04 -8.59
C LEU A 185 -13.63 -0.92 -8.66
N VAL A 186 -12.54 -1.05 -7.89
CA VAL A 186 -11.48 -0.03 -7.84
C VAL A 186 -10.72 0.08 -9.18
N MET A 187 -10.56 -1.03 -9.89
CA MET A 187 -9.96 -1.07 -11.23
C MET A 187 -10.84 -0.42 -12.30
N ALA A 188 -12.16 -0.39 -12.13
CA ALA A 188 -13.07 0.27 -13.06
C ALA A 188 -12.87 1.79 -13.10
N HIS A 189 -12.14 2.37 -12.13
CA HIS A 189 -11.80 3.79 -12.13
C HIS A 189 -10.65 4.13 -13.08
N LEU A 190 -9.95 3.13 -13.63
CA LEU A 190 -8.84 3.34 -14.54
C LEU A 190 -9.28 3.12 -15.98
N ASP A 191 -9.16 4.15 -16.80
CA ASP A 191 -9.47 4.11 -18.23
C ASP A 191 -8.21 4.12 -19.11
N GLY A 192 -8.36 3.67 -20.36
CA GLY A 192 -7.29 3.75 -21.36
C GLY A 192 -6.09 2.80 -21.13
N PRO A 193 -4.93 3.10 -21.72
CA PRO A 193 -3.70 2.32 -21.56
C PRO A 193 -3.18 2.32 -20.12
N LEU A 194 -2.65 1.18 -19.67
CA LEU A 194 -2.25 0.95 -18.28
C LEU A 194 -0.75 0.73 -18.15
N ARG A 195 -0.20 1.21 -17.03
CA ARG A 195 1.06 0.74 -16.44
C ARG A 195 0.75 -0.27 -15.35
N LEU A 196 1.48 -1.38 -15.34
CA LEU A 196 1.45 -2.38 -14.28
C LEU A 196 2.81 -2.41 -13.57
N ASP A 197 2.79 -2.29 -12.25
CA ASP A 197 3.97 -2.45 -11.40
C ASP A 197 3.77 -3.68 -10.48
N ILE A 198 4.68 -4.66 -10.51
CA ILE A 198 4.67 -5.83 -9.61
C ILE A 198 5.99 -5.85 -8.82
N THR A 199 5.95 -5.29 -7.62
CA THR A 199 7.16 -5.09 -6.83
C THR A 199 7.17 -5.88 -5.53
N SER A 200 8.35 -6.10 -4.96
CA SER A 200 8.47 -6.63 -3.60
C SER A 200 8.02 -5.58 -2.57
N ASN A 201 7.36 -6.04 -1.50
CA ASN A 201 7.07 -5.25 -0.32
C ASN A 201 7.87 -5.82 0.85
N GLU A 202 8.87 -5.07 1.30
CA GLU A 202 9.67 -5.47 2.47
C GLU A 202 8.94 -5.23 3.80
N ARG A 203 7.79 -4.55 3.76
CA ARG A 203 7.07 -4.09 4.96
C ARG A 203 5.74 -4.81 5.10
N GLY A 204 5.71 -5.84 5.93
CA GLY A 204 4.48 -6.50 6.38
C GLY A 204 4.38 -7.97 5.96
N THR A 205 3.18 -8.54 6.13
CA THR A 205 2.90 -9.94 5.79
C THR A 205 2.61 -10.15 4.31
N ALA A 206 2.04 -9.13 3.65
CA ALA A 206 1.87 -9.09 2.21
C ALA A 206 3.17 -8.59 1.58
N ASP A 207 3.95 -9.50 1.01
CA ASP A 207 5.29 -9.25 0.49
C ASP A 207 5.30 -8.82 -0.99
N THR A 208 4.13 -8.64 -1.61
CA THR A 208 3.99 -8.31 -3.04
C THR A 208 3.03 -7.16 -3.20
N ILE A 209 3.44 -6.14 -3.96
CA ILE A 209 2.58 -5.03 -4.38
C ILE A 209 2.27 -5.23 -5.85
N VAL A 210 0.99 -5.29 -6.20
CA VAL A 210 0.52 -5.18 -7.57
C VAL A 210 -0.16 -3.83 -7.71
N ALA A 211 0.36 -2.95 -8.57
CA ALA A 211 -0.20 -1.62 -8.76
C ALA A 211 -0.50 -1.34 -10.23
N TYR A 212 -1.68 -0.77 -10.48
CA TYR A 212 -2.10 -0.26 -11.77
C TYR A 212 -2.19 1.26 -11.74
N ALA A 213 -1.77 1.88 -12.83
CA ALA A 213 -1.94 3.31 -13.07
C ALA A 213 -2.22 3.57 -14.56
N PRO A 214 -2.83 4.69 -14.92
CA PRO A 214 -2.88 5.15 -16.31
C PRO A 214 -1.45 5.32 -16.86
N ALA A 215 -1.22 4.93 -18.11
CA ALA A 215 0.10 5.08 -18.74
C ALA A 215 0.44 6.54 -19.05
N ASP A 216 -0.58 7.38 -19.26
CA ASP A 216 -0.43 8.82 -19.47
C ASP A 216 -0.18 9.52 -18.13
N THR A 217 1.02 10.09 -17.98
CA THR A 217 1.46 10.81 -16.79
C THR A 217 0.95 12.25 -16.74
N SER A 218 0.31 12.74 -17.80
CA SER A 218 0.01 14.17 -17.98
C SER A 218 -1.26 14.67 -17.28
N SER A 219 -2.20 13.78 -16.89
CA SER A 219 -3.52 14.23 -16.40
C SER A 219 -4.06 13.52 -15.16
N THR A 220 -3.75 12.25 -14.91
CA THR A 220 -4.37 11.49 -13.81
C THR A 220 -3.34 10.85 -12.89
N LYS A 221 -3.28 11.31 -11.63
CA LYS A 221 -2.44 10.73 -10.56
C LYS A 221 -3.05 9.44 -9.97
N GLN A 222 -3.96 8.78 -10.68
CA GLN A 222 -4.67 7.63 -10.15
C GLN A 222 -3.75 6.40 -10.12
N ARG A 223 -3.68 5.76 -8.96
CA ARG A 223 -2.94 4.53 -8.71
C ARG A 223 -3.78 3.60 -7.84
N ARG A 224 -3.94 2.35 -8.28
CA ARG A 224 -4.68 1.30 -7.58
C ARG A 224 -3.71 0.20 -7.21
N SER A 225 -3.41 0.08 -5.92
CA SER A 225 -2.41 -0.84 -5.39
C SER A 225 -3.08 -1.93 -4.57
N PHE A 226 -2.54 -3.14 -4.66
CA PHE A 226 -3.05 -4.32 -3.98
C PHE A 226 -1.88 -5.02 -3.29
N LEU A 227 -2.04 -5.27 -1.98
CA LEU A 227 -1.00 -5.94 -1.19
C LEU A 227 -1.34 -7.42 -1.04
N ASP A 228 -0.51 -8.27 -1.65
CA ASP A 228 -0.66 -9.73 -1.69
C ASP A 228 0.54 -10.46 -1.12
N VAL A 229 0.38 -11.77 -0.92
CA VAL A 229 1.45 -12.71 -0.60
C VAL A 229 1.90 -13.42 -1.87
N GLN A 230 3.21 -13.43 -2.14
CA GLN A 230 3.80 -14.03 -3.33
C GLN A 230 3.41 -15.50 -3.50
N ALA A 231 3.35 -16.25 -2.40
CA ALA A 231 3.01 -17.67 -2.39
C ALA A 231 1.62 -17.95 -2.97
N ASP A 232 0.67 -17.03 -2.78
CA ASP A 232 -0.74 -17.21 -3.15
C ASP A 232 -0.94 -17.23 -4.67
N PHE A 233 -0.13 -16.50 -5.43
CA PHE A 233 -0.09 -16.60 -6.90
C PHE A 233 0.23 -18.01 -7.39
N PHE A 234 0.91 -18.81 -6.56
CA PHE A 234 1.27 -20.18 -6.90
C PHE A 234 0.30 -21.23 -6.39
N ASP A 235 -0.69 -20.85 -5.58
CA ASP A 235 -1.75 -21.73 -5.10
C ASP A 235 -2.63 -22.21 -6.26
N LYS A 236 -3.20 -23.42 -6.11
CA LYS A 236 -4.11 -24.02 -7.09
C LYS A 236 -5.57 -23.68 -6.81
N ARG A 237 -5.88 -23.21 -5.61
CA ARG A 237 -7.22 -22.83 -5.14
C ARG A 237 -7.60 -21.47 -5.73
N PRO A 238 -8.67 -21.37 -6.54
CA PRO A 238 -9.07 -20.11 -7.20
C PRO A 238 -9.50 -18.99 -6.25
N ASP A 239 -9.95 -19.34 -5.04
CA ASP A 239 -10.34 -18.43 -3.97
C ASP A 239 -9.15 -17.75 -3.27
N ILE A 240 -7.95 -18.34 -3.40
CA ILE A 240 -6.71 -17.80 -2.82
C ILE A 240 -5.82 -17.20 -3.90
N ASN A 241 -5.74 -17.84 -5.07
CA ASN A 241 -4.87 -17.38 -6.14
C ASN A 241 -5.43 -16.10 -6.77
N PRO A 242 -4.78 -14.93 -6.63
CA PRO A 242 -5.31 -13.69 -7.15
C PRO A 242 -4.98 -13.48 -8.64
N ALA A 243 -4.16 -14.35 -9.24
CA ALA A 243 -3.69 -14.22 -10.62
C ALA A 243 -4.82 -14.10 -11.66
N PRO A 244 -5.95 -14.85 -11.58
CA PRO A 244 -7.04 -14.69 -12.54
C PRO A 244 -7.66 -13.29 -12.54
N PHE A 245 -7.56 -12.55 -11.43
CA PHE A 245 -7.99 -11.16 -11.37
C PHE A 245 -6.97 -10.23 -12.02
N TYR A 246 -5.69 -10.32 -11.64
CA TYR A 246 -4.67 -9.42 -12.18
C TYR A 246 -4.36 -9.64 -13.64
N PHE A 247 -4.41 -10.88 -14.11
CA PHE A 247 -4.07 -11.24 -15.48
C PHE A 247 -5.31 -11.51 -16.34
N ASP A 248 -6.46 -10.96 -15.95
CA ASP A 248 -7.66 -10.91 -16.77
C ASP A 248 -7.36 -10.18 -18.10
N THR A 249 -7.89 -10.69 -19.21
CA THR A 249 -7.66 -10.11 -20.55
C THR A 249 -8.17 -8.68 -20.66
N ALA A 250 -9.20 -8.33 -19.89
CA ALA A 250 -9.72 -6.97 -19.80
C ALA A 250 -8.67 -5.95 -19.31
N TYR A 251 -7.67 -6.39 -18.54
CA TYR A 251 -6.58 -5.54 -18.06
C TYR A 251 -5.29 -5.75 -18.86
N THR A 252 -4.91 -7.00 -19.12
CA THR A 252 -3.62 -7.33 -19.75
C THR A 252 -3.48 -6.80 -21.17
N ASP A 253 -4.57 -6.74 -21.94
CA ASP A 253 -4.58 -6.15 -23.29
C ASP A 253 -4.43 -4.61 -23.29
N ARG A 254 -4.52 -3.97 -22.12
CA ARG A 254 -4.33 -2.53 -21.95
C ARG A 254 -2.95 -2.16 -21.42
N ILE A 255 -2.16 -3.14 -20.96
CA ILE A 255 -0.85 -2.89 -20.38
C ILE A 255 0.14 -2.48 -21.48
N THR A 256 0.61 -1.24 -21.41
CA THR A 256 1.64 -0.69 -22.31
C THR A 256 3.00 -0.59 -21.64
N SER A 257 3.04 -0.57 -20.31
CA SER A 257 4.29 -0.55 -19.53
C SER A 257 4.21 -1.51 -18.35
N LEU A 258 5.26 -2.30 -18.15
CA LEU A 258 5.40 -3.22 -17.04
C LEU A 258 6.67 -2.90 -16.25
N THR A 259 6.54 -2.65 -14.95
CA THR A 259 7.66 -2.68 -14.00
C THR A 259 7.54 -3.94 -13.15
N VAL A 260 8.61 -4.68 -12.96
CA VAL A 260 8.59 -5.89 -12.13
C VAL A 260 9.91 -6.09 -11.41
N SER A 261 9.84 -6.40 -10.11
CA SER A 261 11.04 -6.78 -9.37
C SER A 261 11.47 -8.19 -9.76
N SER A 262 12.77 -8.44 -9.85
CA SER A 262 13.34 -9.73 -10.25
C SER A 262 12.86 -10.89 -9.36
N SER A 263 12.65 -10.64 -8.07
CA SER A 263 12.08 -11.58 -7.11
C SER A 263 10.62 -11.96 -7.41
N ARG A 264 9.90 -11.11 -8.16
CA ARG A 264 8.50 -11.28 -8.56
C ARG A 264 8.32 -11.70 -10.02
N TRP A 265 9.41 -11.79 -10.80
CA TRP A 265 9.38 -12.19 -12.21
C TRP A 265 8.66 -13.52 -12.46
N ARG A 266 8.74 -14.46 -11.52
CA ARG A 266 8.05 -15.76 -11.62
C ARG A 266 6.52 -15.64 -11.68
N ILE A 267 5.93 -14.55 -11.16
CA ILE A 267 4.50 -14.28 -11.26
C ILE A 267 4.15 -14.01 -12.74
N VAL A 268 4.88 -13.10 -13.39
CA VAL A 268 4.70 -12.75 -14.80
C VAL A 268 4.88 -13.96 -15.70
N THR A 269 6.01 -14.68 -15.58
CA THR A 269 6.29 -15.86 -16.42
C THR A 269 5.24 -16.97 -16.30
N LYS A 270 4.56 -17.08 -15.15
CA LYS A 270 3.53 -18.11 -14.94
C LYS A 270 2.15 -17.68 -15.43
N HIS A 271 1.79 -16.40 -15.27
CA HIS A 271 0.40 -15.95 -15.38
C HIS A 271 0.15 -14.94 -16.50
N ALA A 272 1.18 -14.28 -17.01
CA ALA A 272 1.11 -13.36 -18.14
C ALA A 272 1.91 -13.92 -19.33
N PRO A 273 1.46 -15.00 -19.98
CA PRO A 273 2.22 -15.63 -21.06
C PRO A 273 2.42 -14.70 -22.26
N ARG A 274 1.56 -13.68 -22.43
CA ARG A 274 1.66 -12.69 -23.50
C ARG A 274 1.15 -11.33 -23.02
N LEU A 275 1.89 -10.27 -23.31
CA LEU A 275 1.49 -8.88 -23.08
C LEU A 275 1.55 -8.13 -24.42
N PRO A 276 0.47 -8.19 -25.23
CA PRO A 276 0.52 -7.86 -26.65
C PRO A 276 0.74 -6.36 -26.94
N ARG A 277 0.42 -5.48 -25.98
CA ARG A 277 0.57 -4.02 -26.12
C ARG A 277 1.73 -3.44 -25.33
N CYS A 278 2.49 -4.26 -24.62
CA CYS A 278 3.58 -3.78 -23.78
C CYS A 278 4.75 -3.31 -24.64
N THR A 279 5.04 -2.01 -24.58
CA THR A 279 6.13 -1.37 -25.33
C THR A 279 7.35 -1.08 -24.45
N SER A 280 7.20 -1.10 -23.12
CA SER A 280 8.27 -0.84 -22.16
C SER A 280 8.23 -1.83 -21.00
N LEU A 281 9.35 -2.48 -20.73
CA LEU A 281 9.55 -3.37 -19.60
C LEU A 281 10.70 -2.85 -18.75
N THR A 282 10.46 -2.65 -17.45
CA THR A 282 11.49 -2.32 -16.47
C THR A 282 11.62 -3.47 -15.49
N LEU A 283 12.81 -4.06 -15.41
CA LEU A 283 13.15 -5.08 -14.42
C LEU A 283 13.96 -4.43 -13.29
N GLU A 284 13.39 -4.44 -12.09
CA GLU A 284 14.07 -3.96 -10.88
C GLU A 284 14.83 -5.13 -10.24
N LEU A 285 16.15 -5.06 -10.23
CA LEU A 285 17.01 -6.10 -9.69
C LEU A 285 17.06 -5.99 -8.17
N ASP A 286 16.39 -6.92 -7.50
CA ASP A 286 16.33 -7.08 -6.04
C ASP A 286 16.83 -8.46 -5.56
N ASP A 287 16.79 -9.49 -6.41
CA ASP A 287 17.32 -10.82 -6.12
C ASP A 287 17.76 -11.55 -7.41
N ALA A 288 19.08 -11.68 -7.58
CA ALA A 288 19.72 -12.38 -8.70
C ALA A 288 19.32 -13.86 -8.83
N LYS A 289 18.86 -14.53 -7.76
CA LYS A 289 18.53 -15.97 -7.80
C LYS A 289 17.46 -16.27 -8.85
N TYR A 290 16.51 -15.36 -9.05
CA TYR A 290 15.39 -15.57 -9.96
C TYR A 290 15.73 -15.39 -11.43
N LEU A 291 16.86 -14.74 -11.73
CA LEU A 291 17.38 -14.53 -13.09
C LEU A 291 18.43 -15.57 -13.52
N ARG A 292 18.90 -16.40 -12.59
CA ARG A 292 19.78 -17.55 -12.88
C ARG A 292 19.02 -18.80 -13.28
N LEU A 293 17.74 -18.86 -12.93
CA LEU A 293 16.90 -20.02 -13.16
C LEU A 293 16.31 -19.96 -14.55
N ARG A 294 16.68 -20.91 -15.42
CA ARG A 294 15.95 -21.13 -16.66
C ARG A 294 14.48 -21.46 -16.34
N PRO A 295 13.50 -20.73 -16.90
CA PRO A 295 12.11 -21.00 -16.62
C PRO A 295 11.77 -22.41 -17.11
N ARG A 296 11.05 -23.16 -16.27
CA ARG A 296 10.54 -24.50 -16.63
C ARG A 296 9.36 -24.45 -17.61
N LYS A 297 8.84 -23.26 -17.88
CA LYS A 297 7.68 -22.98 -18.74
C LYS A 297 8.07 -22.04 -19.86
N THR A 298 7.22 -21.94 -20.88
CA THR A 298 7.34 -20.96 -21.95
C THR A 298 7.50 -19.55 -21.35
N PRO A 299 8.59 -18.83 -21.68
CA PRO A 299 8.79 -17.47 -21.20
C PRO A 299 7.71 -16.52 -21.74
N PRO A 300 7.43 -15.40 -21.05
CA PRO A 300 6.42 -14.44 -21.45
C PRO A 300 6.81 -13.77 -22.78
N ALA A 301 5.81 -13.48 -23.61
CA ALA A 301 5.97 -12.85 -24.93
C ALA A 301 5.59 -11.36 -24.90
N PHE A 302 6.45 -10.51 -25.47
CA PHE A 302 6.26 -9.06 -25.58
C PHE A 302 6.45 -8.60 -27.04
N PRO A 303 5.50 -8.88 -27.93
CA PRO A 303 5.67 -8.70 -29.38
C PRO A 303 5.85 -7.24 -29.83
N LEU A 304 5.58 -6.26 -28.96
CA LEU A 304 5.74 -4.82 -29.25
C LEU A 304 6.80 -4.15 -28.37
N LEU A 305 7.63 -4.92 -27.66
CA LEU A 305 8.63 -4.35 -26.76
C LEU A 305 9.65 -3.51 -27.53
N GLY A 306 9.67 -2.22 -27.27
CA GLY A 306 10.67 -1.30 -27.83
C GLY A 306 11.84 -1.07 -26.88
N ILE A 307 11.60 -1.17 -25.57
CA ILE A 307 12.63 -0.93 -24.55
C ILE A 307 12.53 -1.92 -23.39
N LEU A 308 13.66 -2.53 -23.06
CA LEU A 308 13.90 -3.27 -21.83
C LEU A 308 14.88 -2.47 -20.97
N THR A 309 14.45 -2.03 -19.79
CA THR A 309 15.28 -1.31 -18.83
C THR A 309 15.63 -2.21 -17.65
N LEU A 310 16.90 -2.27 -17.28
CA LEU A 310 17.39 -2.96 -16.11
C LEU A 310 17.88 -1.92 -15.10
N ARG A 311 17.37 -1.96 -13.86
CA ARG A 311 17.83 -1.07 -12.80
C ARG A 311 17.95 -1.74 -11.44
N LEU A 312 18.83 -1.27 -10.58
CA LEU A 312 18.86 -1.74 -9.19
C LEU A 312 17.61 -1.22 -8.46
N ALA A 313 16.97 -2.08 -7.67
CA ALA A 313 15.80 -1.66 -6.88
C ALA A 313 16.19 -0.66 -5.76
N ASN A 314 17.40 -0.81 -5.22
CA ASN A 314 18.00 0.08 -4.22
C ASN A 314 19.53 0.09 -4.39
N ALA A 315 20.16 1.25 -4.25
CA ALA A 315 21.61 1.43 -4.28
C ALA A 315 22.36 0.63 -3.20
N GLU A 316 21.68 0.25 -2.12
CA GLU A 316 22.27 -0.51 -1.00
C GLU A 316 22.33 -2.03 -1.22
N ILE A 317 21.81 -2.54 -2.34
CA ILE A 317 21.79 -3.98 -2.62
C ILE A 317 23.21 -4.48 -2.88
N SER A 318 23.63 -5.48 -2.10
CA SER A 318 24.89 -6.18 -2.35
C SER A 318 24.81 -6.99 -3.64
N CYS A 319 25.48 -6.51 -4.67
CA CYS A 319 25.62 -7.19 -5.96
C CYS A 319 26.81 -8.17 -5.98
N ALA A 320 27.40 -8.46 -4.82
CA ALA A 320 28.57 -9.32 -4.72
C ALA A 320 28.26 -10.72 -5.30
N GLY A 321 29.02 -11.10 -6.33
CA GLY A 321 28.88 -12.39 -6.98
C GLY A 321 27.70 -12.51 -7.95
N TRP A 322 27.04 -11.41 -8.33
CA TRP A 322 26.07 -11.39 -9.43
C TRP A 322 26.82 -11.54 -10.75
N ARG A 323 26.51 -12.62 -11.48
CA ARG A 323 27.12 -13.04 -12.75
C ARG A 323 26.17 -14.02 -13.45
N ASN A 324 26.28 -14.08 -14.77
CA ASN A 324 25.53 -14.96 -15.66
C ASN A 324 24.02 -14.85 -15.43
N LEU A 325 23.52 -13.62 -15.26
CA LEU A 325 22.10 -13.33 -15.18
C LEU A 325 21.51 -13.27 -16.59
N ALA A 326 20.31 -13.82 -16.78
CA ALA A 326 19.60 -13.73 -18.05
C ALA A 326 18.10 -13.56 -17.79
N LEU A 327 17.48 -12.59 -18.46
CA LEU A 327 16.02 -12.46 -18.46
C LEU A 327 15.43 -13.29 -19.60
N HIS A 328 14.81 -14.40 -19.26
CA HIS A 328 14.19 -15.26 -20.26
C HIS A 328 12.85 -14.68 -20.74
N VAL A 329 12.83 -14.22 -21.99
CA VAL A 329 11.68 -13.67 -22.72
C VAL A 329 11.47 -14.50 -23.99
N GLY A 330 10.22 -14.77 -24.38
CA GLY A 330 9.90 -15.69 -25.46
C GLY A 330 9.84 -15.06 -26.85
N GLU A 331 9.06 -13.99 -26.98
CA GLU A 331 8.98 -13.18 -28.19
C GLU A 331 9.50 -11.78 -27.85
N LEU A 332 10.64 -11.42 -28.43
CA LEU A 332 11.26 -10.11 -28.33
C LEU A 332 11.46 -9.57 -29.77
N PRO A 333 11.05 -8.35 -30.10
CA PRO A 333 11.33 -7.75 -31.40
C PRO A 333 12.83 -7.49 -31.58
N ASP A 334 13.35 -7.68 -32.79
CA ASP A 334 14.72 -7.31 -33.15
C ASP A 334 15.01 -5.82 -32.89
N SER A 335 13.98 -4.96 -32.93
CA SER A 335 14.12 -3.54 -32.63
C SER A 335 14.18 -3.21 -31.14
N CYS A 336 14.14 -4.20 -30.23
CA CYS A 336 14.12 -3.94 -28.80
C CYS A 336 15.49 -3.45 -28.32
N ARG A 337 15.50 -2.27 -27.70
CA ARG A 337 16.68 -1.71 -27.05
C ARG A 337 16.79 -2.17 -25.60
N LEU A 338 18.00 -2.57 -25.19
CA LEU A 338 18.35 -2.83 -23.80
C LEU A 338 19.01 -1.60 -23.17
N VAL A 339 18.51 -1.17 -22.01
CA VAL A 339 19.02 -0.02 -21.26
C VAL A 339 19.41 -0.46 -19.85
N PHE A 340 20.63 -0.15 -19.44
CA PHE A 340 21.12 -0.34 -18.09
C PHE A 340 21.10 1.01 -17.37
N GLU A 341 20.30 1.10 -16.31
CA GLU A 341 20.30 2.25 -15.41
C GLU A 341 20.87 1.78 -14.08
N THR A 342 22.02 2.30 -13.64
CA THR A 342 22.64 1.94 -12.33
C THR A 342 23.10 0.48 -12.18
N VAL A 343 23.14 -0.31 -13.27
CA VAL A 343 23.50 -1.74 -13.26
C VAL A 343 24.71 -1.99 -14.16
N SER A 344 25.65 -2.85 -13.73
CA SER A 344 26.79 -3.25 -14.57
C SER A 344 26.40 -4.31 -15.60
N LEU A 345 26.94 -4.18 -16.82
CA LEU A 345 26.85 -5.19 -17.88
C LEU A 345 27.44 -6.55 -17.44
N ASP A 346 28.52 -6.52 -16.65
CA ASP A 346 29.27 -7.72 -16.22
C ASP A 346 28.43 -8.72 -15.39
N PHE A 347 27.22 -8.33 -14.96
CA PHE A 347 26.33 -9.21 -14.25
C PHE A 347 25.64 -10.21 -15.19
N PHE A 348 25.57 -9.92 -16.49
CA PHE A 348 24.72 -10.64 -17.44
C PHE A 348 25.52 -11.61 -18.30
N ASP A 349 24.81 -12.58 -18.85
CA ASP A 349 25.34 -13.59 -19.77
C ASP A 349 25.57 -12.97 -21.16
N ASP A 350 26.77 -13.14 -21.74
CA ASP A 350 27.14 -12.53 -23.03
C ASP A 350 26.20 -12.99 -24.17
N ASP A 351 25.85 -14.29 -24.21
CA ASP A 351 24.92 -14.84 -25.20
C ASP A 351 23.53 -14.20 -25.09
N TRP A 352 23.12 -13.78 -23.89
CA TRP A 352 21.87 -13.06 -23.67
C TRP A 352 21.97 -11.60 -24.13
N LEU A 353 23.09 -10.91 -23.87
CA LEU A 353 23.33 -9.54 -24.34
C LEU A 353 23.33 -9.47 -25.87
N ASP A 354 23.92 -10.46 -26.54
CA ASP A 354 23.98 -10.55 -28.00
C ASP A 354 22.61 -10.70 -28.68
N THR A 355 21.54 -10.96 -27.92
CA THR A 355 20.16 -10.95 -28.45
C THR A 355 19.59 -9.55 -28.69
N PHE A 356 20.26 -8.50 -28.20
CA PHE A 356 19.81 -7.11 -28.34
C PHE A 356 20.65 -6.35 -29.36
N HIS A 357 19.99 -5.65 -30.28
CA HIS A 357 20.66 -4.87 -31.31
C HIS A 357 21.29 -3.57 -30.78
N GLU A 358 20.70 -2.98 -29.75
CA GLU A 358 21.17 -1.74 -29.13
C GLU A 358 21.23 -1.93 -27.61
N VAL A 359 22.41 -1.65 -27.04
CA VAL A 359 22.68 -1.70 -25.60
C VAL A 359 23.16 -0.32 -25.15
N ASP A 360 22.42 0.32 -24.27
CA ASP A 360 22.71 1.64 -23.68
C ASP A 360 23.02 1.51 -22.19
N VAL A 361 24.01 2.24 -21.68
CA VAL A 361 24.43 2.24 -20.27
C VAL A 361 24.43 3.67 -19.75
N ARG A 362 23.63 3.92 -18.71
CA ARG A 362 23.38 5.27 -18.16
C ARG A 362 23.81 5.45 -16.72
#